data_AF-A0A7J3XWZ1-F1
#
_entry.id   AF-A0A7J3XWZ1-F1
#
_cell.length_a   1.000
_cell.length_b   1.000
_cell.length_c   1.000
_cell.angle_alpha   90.00
_cell.angle_beta   90.00
_cell.angle_gamma   90.00
#
_symmetry.space_group_name_H-M   'P 1'
#
loop_
_entity.id
_entity.type
_entity.pdbx_description
1 polymer ?
#
loop_
_entity_poly.entity_id
_entity_poly.type
_entity_poly.pdbx_seq_one_letter_code
_entity_poly.pdbx_strand_id
1 'polypeptide(L)'
;MELRSTQKPEFIPKSWYNIVPDLPEKIPPYLLPDGSIARREMFEVLFSKELVRQEFSEERFIKIPEELVEYYLQVGRPTPLLRARNLEKYLGTSARIYFKYEGV
;
A
#
# COMPACT_ATOMS: atom_id res chain seq x y z
N MET A 1 8.50 20.68 19.63
CA MET A 1 8.73 19.24 19.41
C MET A 1 7.50 18.68 18.71
N GLU A 2 7.61 18.30 17.44
CA GLU A 2 6.47 17.96 16.58
C GLU A 2 5.82 16.61 16.96
N LEU A 3 4.50 16.60 17.08
CA LEU A 3 3.69 15.40 17.32
C LEU A 3 3.16 14.77 16.04
N ARG A 4 3.29 15.46 14.91
CA ARG A 4 2.70 15.15 13.62
C ARG A 4 3.74 15.39 12.53
N SER A 5 3.85 14.46 11.58
CA SER A 5 4.72 14.62 10.42
C SER A 5 4.20 15.70 9.47
N THR A 6 5.10 16.25 8.67
CA THR A 6 4.76 17.07 7.51
C THR A 6 3.88 16.29 6.51
N GLN A 7 3.01 17.01 5.80
CA GLN A 7 2.07 16.44 4.82
C GLN A 7 2.12 17.19 3.49
N LYS A 8 3.31 17.66 3.11
CA LYS A 8 3.48 18.34 1.83
C LYS A 8 3.18 17.39 0.66
N PRO A 9 2.61 17.90 -0.45
CA PRO A 9 2.35 17.12 -1.67
C PRO A 9 3.57 16.36 -2.20
N GLU A 10 4.78 16.90 -2.01
CA GLU A 10 6.05 16.29 -2.42
C GLU A 10 6.33 14.93 -1.76
N PHE A 11 5.66 14.61 -0.65
CA PHE A 11 5.77 13.31 0.02
C PHE A 11 4.82 12.25 -0.50
N ILE A 12 3.94 12.55 -1.47
CA ILE A 12 3.16 11.52 -2.14
C ILE A 12 4.09 10.68 -3.02
N PRO A 13 4.12 9.35 -2.84
CA PRO A 13 4.91 8.48 -3.70
C PRO A 13 4.46 8.57 -5.16
N LYS A 14 5.41 8.37 -6.08
CA LYS A 14 5.14 8.30 -7.53
C LYS A 14 4.94 6.87 -8.04
N SER A 15 5.09 5.88 -7.15
CA SER A 15 4.96 4.47 -7.48
C SER A 15 4.41 3.70 -6.28
N TRP A 16 3.59 2.69 -6.55
CA TRP A 16 3.29 1.65 -5.57
C TRP A 16 4.47 0.68 -5.50
N TYR A 17 4.74 0.16 -4.31
CA TYR A 17 5.73 -0.89 -4.10
C TYR A 17 5.03 -2.25 -4.09
N ASN A 18 5.51 -3.17 -4.92
CA ASN A 18 5.09 -4.55 -4.97
C ASN A 18 6.11 -5.41 -4.26
N ILE A 19 5.69 -6.11 -3.21
CA ILE A 19 6.57 -6.95 -2.39
C ILE A 19 6.89 -8.30 -3.05
N VAL A 20 6.07 -8.76 -4.01
CA VAL A 20 6.17 -10.10 -4.61
C VAL A 20 7.59 -10.46 -5.10
N PRO A 21 8.32 -9.57 -5.78
CA PRO A 21 9.67 -9.88 -6.28
C PRO A 21 10.74 -10.02 -5.18
N ASP A 22 10.44 -9.51 -3.97
CA ASP A 22 11.36 -9.48 -2.84
C ASP A 22 11.00 -10.54 -1.77
N LEU A 23 9.98 -11.37 -2.01
CA LEU A 23 9.64 -12.47 -1.12
C LEU A 23 10.73 -13.55 -1.15
N PRO A 24 10.99 -14.22 0.00
CA PRO A 24 12.01 -15.27 0.08
C PRO A 24 11.65 -16.50 -0.76
N GLU A 25 10.36 -16.70 -1.02
CA GLU A 25 9.82 -17.79 -1.82
C GLU A 25 8.72 -17.26 -2.75
N LYS A 26 8.47 -17.97 -3.85
CA LYS A 26 7.43 -17.59 -4.81
C LYS A 26 6.04 -17.81 -4.21
N ILE A 27 5.13 -16.88 -4.47
CA ILE A 27 3.72 -17.05 -4.14
C ILE A 27 3.16 -18.23 -4.96
N PRO A 28 2.44 -19.17 -4.33
CA PRO A 28 1.75 -20.24 -5.05
C PRO A 28 0.79 -19.67 -6.10
N PRO A 29 0.61 -20.34 -7.24
CA PRO A 29 -0.34 -19.89 -8.24
C PRO A 29 -1.78 -20.00 -7.72
N TYR A 30 -2.67 -19.20 -8.28
CA TYR A 30 -4.11 -19.38 -8.09
C TYR A 30 -4.55 -20.74 -8.64
N LEU A 31 -5.25 -21.51 -7.83
CA LEU A 31 -5.76 -22.84 -8.20
C LEU A 31 -7.28 -22.83 -8.33
N LEU A 32 -7.77 -23.63 -9.26
CA LEU A 32 -9.18 -23.98 -9.37
C LEU A 32 -9.54 -25.11 -8.40
N PRO A 33 -10.84 -25.36 -8.13
CA PRO A 33 -11.28 -26.43 -7.23
C PRO A 33 -10.76 -27.83 -7.59
N ASP A 34 -10.42 -28.06 -8.86
CA ASP A 34 -9.86 -29.32 -9.37
C ASP A 34 -8.31 -29.39 -9.24
N GLY A 35 -7.67 -28.36 -8.67
CA GLY A 35 -6.22 -28.28 -8.49
C GLY A 35 -5.44 -27.78 -9.71
N SER A 36 -6.10 -27.45 -10.82
CA SER A 36 -5.44 -26.84 -11.98
C SER A 36 -5.15 -25.35 -11.75
N ILE A 37 -4.16 -24.80 -12.45
CA ILE A 37 -3.80 -23.37 -12.34
C ILE A 37 -4.84 -22.52 -13.06
N ALA A 38 -5.39 -21.53 -12.36
CA ALA A 38 -6.32 -20.56 -12.92
C ALA A 38 -5.61 -19.66 -13.95
N ARG A 39 -6.23 -19.48 -15.12
CA ARG A 39 -5.70 -18.60 -16.17
C ARG A 39 -6.06 -17.16 -15.90
N ARG A 40 -5.20 -16.23 -16.31
CA ARG A 40 -5.41 -14.78 -16.17
C ARG A 40 -6.77 -14.33 -16.71
N GLU A 41 -7.14 -14.83 -17.89
CA GLU A 41 -8.40 -14.45 -18.56
C GLU A 41 -9.66 -14.76 -17.73
N MET A 42 -9.57 -15.71 -16.79
CA MET A 42 -10.69 -16.04 -15.90
C MET A 42 -10.95 -14.90 -14.90
N PHE A 43 -9.93 -14.14 -14.51
CA PHE A 43 -10.05 -12.99 -13.62
C PHE A 43 -10.56 -11.74 -14.36
N GLU A 44 -10.24 -11.60 -15.65
CA GLU A 44 -10.68 -10.46 -16.47
C GLU A 44 -12.21 -10.42 -16.69
N VAL A 45 -12.91 -11.53 -16.42
CA VAL A 45 -14.38 -11.58 -16.42
C VAL A 45 -14.96 -10.85 -15.20
N LEU A 46 -14.21 -10.77 -14.10
CA LEU A 46 -14.65 -10.21 -12.82
C LEU A 46 -14.05 -8.83 -12.53
N PHE A 47 -12.80 -8.61 -12.97
CA PHE A 47 -12.01 -7.43 -12.63
C PHE A 47 -11.53 -6.70 -13.89
N SER A 48 -11.27 -5.39 -13.75
CA SER A 48 -10.67 -4.61 -14.82
C SER A 48 -9.31 -5.18 -15.23
N LYS A 49 -9.03 -5.18 -16.54
CA LYS A 49 -7.77 -5.72 -17.10
C LYS A 49 -6.51 -5.16 -16.44
N GLU A 50 -6.50 -3.88 -16.08
CA GLU A 50 -5.36 -3.26 -15.42
C GLU A 50 -5.12 -3.79 -14.00
N LEU A 51 -6.19 -4.05 -13.23
CA LEU A 51 -6.07 -4.67 -11.91
C LEU A 51 -5.53 -6.11 -12.04
N VAL A 52 -6.04 -6.87 -13.01
CA VAL A 52 -5.53 -8.21 -13.31
C VAL A 52 -4.07 -8.16 -13.78
N ARG A 53 -3.66 -7.16 -14.58
CA ARG A 53 -2.27 -7.00 -14.98
C ARG A 53 -1.35 -6.78 -13.77
N GLN A 54 -1.76 -5.91 -12.84
CA GLN A 54 -0.99 -5.58 -11.63
C GLN A 54 -0.90 -6.77 -10.67
N GLU A 55 -1.99 -7.52 -10.49
CA GLU A 55 -2.05 -8.71 -9.63
C GLU A 55 -1.00 -9.77 -10.02
N PHE A 56 -0.78 -9.94 -11.33
CA PHE A 56 0.19 -10.89 -11.86
C PHE A 56 1.55 -10.24 -12.19
N SER A 57 1.83 -9.04 -11.67
CA SER A 57 3.06 -8.32 -11.97
C SER A 57 4.23 -8.79 -11.10
N GLU A 58 5.40 -8.95 -11.72
CA GLU A 58 6.68 -9.14 -11.04
C GLU A 58 7.52 -7.83 -11.00
N GLU A 59 6.93 -6.70 -11.39
CA GLU A 59 7.59 -5.40 -11.28
C GLU A 59 7.62 -4.95 -9.81
N ARG A 60 8.80 -4.60 -9.29
CA ARG A 60 8.99 -4.11 -7.90
C ARG A 60 8.29 -2.76 -7.65
N PHE A 61 8.25 -1.90 -8.64
CA PHE A 61 7.61 -0.58 -8.55
C PHE A 61 6.69 -0.36 -9.73
N ILE A 62 5.42 -0.05 -9.44
CA ILE A 62 4.41 0.24 -10.46
C ILE A 62 4.13 1.74 -10.39
N LYS A 63 4.36 2.48 -11.49
CA LYS A 63 4.11 3.92 -11.54
C LYS A 63 2.65 4.21 -11.21
N ILE A 64 2.41 5.15 -10.30
CA ILE A 64 1.06 5.65 -10.02
C ILE A 64 0.69 6.60 -11.18
N PRO A 65 -0.43 6.35 -11.89
CA PRO A 65 -0.95 7.29 -12.89
C PRO A 65 -1.07 8.71 -12.34
N GLU A 66 -0.74 9.70 -13.15
CA GLU A 66 -0.72 11.11 -12.74
C GLU A 66 -2.10 11.57 -12.23
N GLU A 67 -3.17 11.15 -12.91
CA GLU A 67 -4.56 11.38 -12.48
C GLU A 67 -4.87 10.81 -11.09
N LEU A 68 -4.28 9.67 -10.72
CA LEU A 68 -4.46 9.09 -9.38
C LEU A 68 -3.65 9.82 -8.32
N VAL A 69 -2.48 10.38 -8.66
CA VAL A 69 -1.72 11.24 -7.75
C VAL A 69 -2.51 12.51 -7.44
N GLU A 70 -3.13 13.12 -8.45
CA GLU A 70 -4.02 14.27 -8.27
C GLU A 70 -5.21 13.93 -7.38
N TYR A 71 -5.86 12.79 -7.62
CA TYR A 71 -6.95 12.33 -6.77
C TYR A 71 -6.50 12.11 -5.32
N TYR A 72 -5.33 11.52 -5.09
CA TYR A 72 -4.76 11.36 -3.76
C TYR A 72 -4.61 12.69 -3.01
N LEU A 73 -4.18 13.76 -3.70
CA LEU A 73 -4.13 15.10 -3.11
C LEU A 73 -5.52 15.61 -2.72
N GLN A 74 -6.51 15.41 -3.59
CA GLN A 74 -7.89 15.87 -3.35
C GLN A 74 -8.54 15.19 -2.14
N VAL A 75 -8.23 13.90 -1.92
CA VAL A 75 -8.75 13.14 -0.77
C VAL A 75 -7.89 13.28 0.50
N GLY A 76 -6.94 14.21 0.54
CA GLY A 76 -6.20 14.56 1.76
C GLY A 76 -4.93 13.73 2.03
N ARG A 77 -4.37 13.04 1.03
CA ARG A 77 -3.03 12.45 1.15
C ARG A 77 -1.94 13.53 1.00
N PRO A 78 -0.76 13.32 1.60
CA PRO A 78 -0.40 12.21 2.49
C PRO A 78 -0.98 12.40 3.89
N THR A 79 -1.45 11.31 4.48
CA THR A 79 -1.95 11.24 5.84
C THR A 79 -0.83 11.44 6.86
N PRO A 80 -1.10 11.89 8.10
CA PRO A 80 -0.05 12.18 9.06
C PRO A 80 0.49 10.91 9.72
N LEU A 81 1.79 10.92 10.03
CA LEU A 81 2.39 10.05 11.04
C LEU A 81 2.36 10.79 12.37
N LEU A 82 1.71 10.22 13.38
CA LEU A 82 1.50 10.83 14.69
C LEU A 82 2.28 10.10 15.78
N ARG A 83 2.82 10.83 16.77
CA ARG A 83 3.49 10.24 17.93
C ARG A 83 2.56 10.18 19.15
N ALA A 84 2.35 8.98 19.69
CA ALA A 84 1.41 8.71 20.78
C ALA A 84 2.00 8.96 22.19
N ARG A 85 2.43 10.19 22.51
CA ARG A 85 3.14 10.48 23.78
C ARG A 85 2.34 10.17 25.06
N ASN A 86 1.03 10.38 25.03
CA ASN A 86 0.19 10.06 26.19
C ASN A 86 0.11 8.55 26.42
N LEU A 87 0.13 7.76 25.34
CA LEU A 87 0.22 6.31 25.41
C LEU A 87 1.61 5.88 25.90
N GLU A 88 2.68 6.48 25.38
CA GLU A 88 4.05 6.25 25.88
C GLU A 88 4.14 6.48 27.40
N LYS A 89 3.58 7.61 27.90
CA LYS A 89 3.55 7.95 29.33
C LYS A 89 2.69 6.97 30.13
N TYR A 90 1.50 6.63 29.65
CA TYR A 90 0.60 5.70 30.32
C TYR A 90 1.23 4.31 30.49
N LEU A 91 1.96 3.84 29.48
CA LEU A 91 2.65 2.55 29.49
C LEU A 91 3.99 2.57 30.24
N GLY A 92 4.54 3.76 30.55
CA GLY A 92 5.87 3.90 31.16
C GLY A 92 7.01 3.35 30.28
N THR A 93 6.84 3.33 28.96
CA THR A 93 7.83 2.74 28.03
C THR A 93 8.88 3.76 27.58
N SER A 94 10.10 3.29 27.34
CA SER A 94 11.16 4.06 26.67
C SER A 94 11.02 4.03 25.15
N ALA A 95 10.19 3.13 24.61
CA ALA A 95 9.91 3.06 23.19
C ALA A 95 9.17 4.31 22.72
N ARG A 96 9.39 4.68 21.44
CA ARG A 96 8.62 5.72 20.77
C ARG A 96 7.52 5.05 19.95
N ILE A 97 6.28 5.48 20.16
CA ILE A 97 5.12 4.91 19.47
C ILE A 97 4.64 5.90 18.42
N TYR A 98 4.68 5.47 17.16
CA TYR A 98 4.16 6.22 16.02
C TYR A 98 3.06 5.42 15.35
N PHE A 99 2.05 6.10 14.84
CA PHE A 99 0.98 5.49 14.06
C PHE A 99 0.66 6.33 12.83
N LYS A 100 0.43 5.63 11.72
CA LYS A 100 0.01 6.22 10.46
C LYS A 100 -1.52 6.36 10.49
N TYR A 101 -2.01 7.60 10.55
CA TYR A 101 -3.43 7.85 10.75
C TYR A 101 -4.17 7.96 9.41
N GLU A 102 -4.75 6.86 8.93
CA GLU A 102 -5.52 6.83 7.67
C GLU A 102 -7.00 7.24 7.81
N GLY A 103 -7.45 7.65 9.00
CA GLY A 103 -8.85 8.05 9.26
C GLY A 103 -9.12 9.55 9.12
N VAL A 104 -8.28 10.27 8.36
CA VAL A 104 -8.42 11.71 8.09
C VAL A 104 -9.40 11.97 6.97
#